data_AF-A0A6G4ZX18-F1
#
_entry.id   AF-A0A6G4ZX18-F1
#
_cell.length_a   1.000
_cell.length_b   1.000
_cell.length_c   1.000
_cell.angle_alpha   90.00
_cell.angle_beta   90.00
_cell.angle_gamma   90.00
#
_symmetry.space_group_name_H-M   'P 1'
#
loop_
_entity.id
_entity.type
_entity.pdbx_description
1 polymer ?
#
loop_
_entity_poly.entity_id
_entity_poly.type
_entity_poly.pdbx_seq_one_letter_code
_entity_poly.pdbx_strand_id
1 'polypeptide(L)'
;TGNLIFRKRDGKDEKDILKELSQLKDDPKGKHLKILFSYGAGAHTQSLMNQIGDDGKMKKFVKHIAWWLDQLHIDGVNFHLEGPGPQVSKKHEMITILKFIKTLRREVMDRKMITAQLPACRHTEKNFLFMSETMSRHLNYLFLMTFDYRLDDLT
;
A
#
# COMPACT_ATOMS: atom_id res chain seq x y z
N THR A 1 15.04 -8.92 5.11
CA THR A 1 14.05 -9.91 4.65
C THR A 1 12.71 -9.20 4.52
N GLY A 2 12.07 -9.27 3.35
CA GLY A 2 10.84 -8.51 3.04
C GLY A 2 9.58 -9.15 3.64
N ASN A 3 9.61 -9.44 4.94
CA ASN A 3 8.44 -10.00 5.62
C ASN A 3 7.47 -8.85 5.93
N LEU A 4 6.17 -9.09 5.73
CA LEU A 4 5.14 -8.23 6.30
C LEU A 4 5.27 -8.33 7.82
N ILE A 5 5.56 -7.20 8.48
CA ILE A 5 5.59 -7.15 9.94
C ILE A 5 4.18 -6.81 10.38
N PHE A 6 3.37 -7.82 10.65
CA PHE A 6 2.12 -7.63 11.39
C PHE A 6 2.45 -7.55 12.87
N ARG A 7 2.04 -6.46 13.53
CA ARG A 7 2.05 -6.43 14.99
C ARG A 7 1.08 -7.51 15.47
N LYS A 8 1.60 -8.59 16.07
CA LYS A 8 0.79 -9.60 16.76
C LYS A 8 -0.08 -8.88 17.78
N ARG A 9 -1.39 -8.83 17.52
CA ARG A 9 -2.39 -8.52 18.54
C ARG A 9 -2.93 -9.85 19.01
N ASP A 10 -2.85 -10.09 20.32
CA ASP A 10 -3.51 -11.22 21.00
C ASP A 10 -3.03 -12.63 20.59
N GLY A 11 -1.79 -12.77 20.13
CA GLY A 11 -1.15 -14.08 19.96
C GLY A 11 -1.58 -14.91 18.75
N LYS A 12 -2.47 -14.41 17.87
CA LYS A 12 -2.83 -15.08 16.62
C LYS A 12 -1.72 -14.99 15.57
N ASP A 13 -1.49 -16.07 14.83
CA ASP A 13 -0.55 -16.09 13.71
C ASP A 13 -1.13 -15.36 12.49
N GLU A 14 -0.26 -14.87 11.62
CA GLU A 14 -0.61 -14.14 10.38
C GLU A 14 -1.62 -14.94 9.54
N LYS A 15 -1.41 -16.26 9.44
CA LYS A 15 -2.29 -17.17 8.71
C LYS A 15 -3.71 -17.22 9.29
N ASP A 16 -3.84 -17.12 10.61
CA ASP A 16 -5.15 -17.19 11.27
C ASP A 16 -5.96 -15.92 11.02
N ILE A 17 -5.34 -14.75 11.11
CA ILE A 17 -5.98 -13.46 10.79
C ILE A 17 -6.45 -13.45 9.33
N LEU A 18 -5.61 -13.89 8.41
CA LEU A 18 -5.93 -13.94 6.99
C LEU A 18 -7.05 -14.92 6.68
N LYS A 19 -7.08 -16.07 7.38
CA LYS A 19 -8.16 -17.06 7.27
C LYS A 19 -9.48 -16.53 7.82
N GLU A 20 -9.48 -15.84 8.95
CA GLU A 20 -10.69 -15.20 9.51
C GLU A 20 -11.22 -14.12 8.57
N LEU A 21 -10.34 -13.31 7.99
CA LEU A 21 -10.71 -12.32 6.98
C LEU A 21 -11.29 -12.97 5.72
N SER A 22 -10.72 -14.08 5.24
CA SER A 22 -11.28 -14.78 4.08
C SER A 22 -12.66 -15.34 4.37
N GLN A 23 -12.90 -15.84 5.59
CA GLN A 23 -14.20 -16.37 6.02
C GLN A 23 -15.31 -15.31 6.07
N LEU A 24 -14.98 -14.02 6.22
CA LEU A 24 -15.97 -12.94 6.11
C LEU A 24 -16.63 -12.89 4.71
N LYS A 25 -15.95 -13.41 3.69
CA LYS A 25 -16.50 -13.50 2.33
C LYS A 25 -17.42 -14.69 2.13
N ASP A 26 -17.36 -15.68 3.01
CA ASP A 26 -18.22 -16.87 2.97
C ASP A 26 -19.63 -16.56 3.51
N ASP A 27 -19.78 -15.48 4.29
CA ASP A 27 -21.09 -14.96 4.70
C ASP A 27 -21.84 -14.41 3.46
N PRO A 28 -23.08 -14.86 3.19
CA PRO A 28 -23.92 -14.30 2.12
C PRO A 28 -24.03 -12.77 2.12
N LYS A 29 -23.99 -12.12 3.30
CA LYS A 29 -24.00 -10.66 3.47
C LYS A 29 -22.62 -10.03 3.18
N GLY A 30 -21.57 -10.81 3.33
CA GLY A 30 -20.17 -10.42 3.10
C GLY A 30 -19.67 -10.64 1.67
N LYS A 31 -20.47 -11.25 0.78
CA LYS A 31 -20.07 -11.54 -0.62
C LYS A 31 -19.61 -10.33 -1.43
N HIS A 32 -20.05 -9.13 -1.05
CA HIS A 32 -19.65 -7.88 -1.71
C HIS A 32 -18.42 -7.22 -1.08
N LEU A 33 -17.92 -7.74 0.06
CA LEU A 33 -16.78 -7.17 0.77
C LEU A 33 -15.50 -7.33 -0.06
N LYS A 34 -14.75 -6.24 -0.10
CA LYS A 34 -13.41 -6.19 -0.66
C LYS A 34 -12.40 -6.04 0.46
N ILE A 35 -11.43 -6.95 0.48
CA ILE A 35 -10.38 -6.99 1.49
C ILE A 35 -9.10 -6.52 0.83
N LEU A 36 -8.49 -5.49 1.43
CA LEU A 36 -7.20 -4.95 1.00
C LEU A 36 -6.22 -5.03 2.16
N PHE A 37 -4.98 -5.43 1.89
CA PHE A 37 -3.91 -5.28 2.87
C PHE A 37 -3.26 -3.91 2.72
N SER A 38 -2.90 -3.27 3.84
CA SER A 38 -2.17 -1.99 3.82
C SER A 38 -0.68 -2.23 4.06
N TYR A 39 0.19 -1.61 3.27
CA TYR A 39 1.64 -1.68 3.40
C TYR A 39 2.28 -0.29 3.41
N GLY A 40 3.23 -0.08 4.31
CA GLY A 40 3.88 1.21 4.54
C GLY A 40 3.45 1.78 5.88
N ALA A 41 3.27 3.10 5.91
CA ALA A 41 3.11 3.92 7.11
C ALA A 41 4.37 3.96 7.98
N GLY A 42 4.73 5.15 8.46
CA GLY A 42 5.80 5.29 9.42
C GLY A 42 7.14 4.80 8.89
N ALA A 43 7.87 4.07 9.74
CA ALA A 43 9.16 3.46 9.41
C ALA A 43 9.09 2.41 8.28
N HIS A 44 7.90 1.88 7.95
CA HIS A 44 7.76 0.87 6.91
C HIS A 44 7.79 1.45 5.49
N THR A 45 7.59 2.76 5.34
CA THR A 45 7.76 3.46 4.05
C THR A 45 9.22 3.38 3.58
N GLN A 46 10.20 3.48 4.49
CA GLN A 46 11.61 3.29 4.12
C GLN A 46 11.90 1.84 3.69
N SER A 47 11.26 0.85 4.32
CA SER A 47 11.36 -0.55 3.92
C SER A 47 10.84 -0.76 2.50
N LEU A 48 9.69 -0.14 2.16
CA LEU A 48 9.17 -0.13 0.80
C LEU A 48 10.21 0.43 -0.17
N MET A 49 10.73 1.64 0.10
CA MET A 49 11.74 2.28 -0.75
C MET A 49 12.99 1.42 -0.95
N ASN A 50 13.45 0.71 0.09
CA ASN A 50 14.58 -0.21 -0.01
C ASN A 50 14.31 -1.43 -0.91
N GLN A 51 13.05 -1.88 -1.02
CA GLN A 51 12.67 -2.95 -1.94
C GLN A 51 12.54 -2.44 -3.38
N ILE A 52 11.98 -1.25 -3.57
CA ILE A 52 11.63 -0.75 -4.90
C ILE A 52 12.72 0.07 -5.57
N GLY A 53 13.72 0.53 -4.81
CA GLY A 53 14.87 1.28 -5.33
C GLY A 53 15.86 0.44 -6.14
N ASP A 54 15.81 -0.89 -6.03
CA ASP A 54 16.59 -1.83 -6.83
C ASP A 54 15.66 -2.64 -7.75
N ASP A 55 15.97 -2.69 -9.04
CA ASP A 55 15.09 -3.32 -10.05
C ASP A 55 14.91 -4.83 -9.84
N GLY A 56 15.94 -5.52 -9.34
CA GLY A 56 15.89 -6.95 -9.05
C GLY A 56 15.00 -7.24 -7.85
N LYS A 57 15.18 -6.49 -6.76
CA LYS A 57 14.34 -6.57 -5.55
C LYS A 57 12.90 -6.17 -5.85
N MET A 58 12.68 -5.10 -6.62
CA MET A 58 11.36 -4.62 -7.01
C MET A 58 10.58 -5.72 -7.75
N LYS A 59 11.20 -6.37 -8.75
CA LYS A 59 10.56 -7.46 -9.50
C LYS A 59 10.21 -8.64 -8.60
N LYS A 60 11.11 -9.04 -7.70
CA LYS A 60 10.84 -10.12 -6.72
C LYS A 60 9.69 -9.73 -5.78
N PHE A 61 9.69 -8.50 -5.30
CA PHE A 61 8.67 -8.00 -4.38
C PHE A 61 7.29 -7.91 -5.05
N VAL A 62 7.21 -7.44 -6.31
CA VAL A 62 5.97 -7.44 -7.10
C VAL A 62 5.40 -8.85 -7.25
N LYS A 63 6.22 -9.84 -7.61
CA LYS A 63 5.78 -11.24 -7.71
C LYS A 63 5.28 -11.78 -6.38
N HIS A 64 5.94 -11.40 -5.28
CA HIS A 64 5.53 -11.82 -3.94
C HIS A 64 4.16 -11.23 -3.55
N ILE A 65 3.94 -9.94 -3.82
CA ILE A 65 2.64 -9.30 -3.60
C ILE A 65 1.55 -9.98 -4.44
N ALA A 66 1.80 -10.22 -5.73
CA ALA A 66 0.83 -10.88 -6.60
C ALA A 66 0.48 -12.29 -6.09
N TRP A 67 1.49 -13.07 -5.71
CA TRP A 67 1.30 -14.40 -5.11
C TRP A 67 0.44 -14.34 -3.84
N TRP A 68 0.73 -13.41 -2.92
CA TRP A 68 -0.07 -13.24 -1.70
C TRP A 68 -1.52 -12.89 -1.98
N LEU A 69 -1.75 -11.94 -2.88
CA LEU A 69 -3.12 -11.55 -3.25
C LEU A 69 -3.93 -12.74 -3.80
N ASP A 70 -3.30 -13.62 -4.56
CA ASP A 70 -3.95 -14.79 -5.13
C ASP A 70 -4.15 -15.91 -4.10
N GLN A 71 -3.12 -16.26 -3.32
CA GLN A 71 -3.21 -17.35 -2.33
C GLN A 71 -4.17 -17.04 -1.19
N LEU A 72 -4.21 -15.78 -0.75
CA LEU A 72 -5.00 -15.35 0.39
C LEU A 72 -6.40 -14.87 0.00
N HIS A 73 -6.76 -14.95 -1.29
CA HIS A 73 -8.03 -14.44 -1.82
C HIS A 73 -8.30 -12.98 -1.44
N ILE A 74 -7.24 -12.18 -1.34
CA ILE A 74 -7.31 -10.73 -1.06
C ILE A 74 -7.57 -9.99 -2.37
N ASP A 75 -8.44 -8.98 -2.33
CA ASP A 75 -8.85 -8.25 -3.53
C ASP A 75 -7.83 -7.21 -3.96
N GLY A 76 -6.96 -6.75 -3.06
CA GLY A 76 -5.96 -5.77 -3.43
C GLY A 76 -5.02 -5.31 -2.31
N VAL A 77 -4.26 -4.28 -2.63
CA VAL A 77 -3.27 -3.65 -1.76
C VAL A 77 -3.51 -2.15 -1.68
N ASN A 78 -3.33 -1.61 -0.47
CA ASN A 78 -3.21 -0.18 -0.20
C ASN A 78 -1.77 0.14 0.17
N PHE A 79 -1.17 1.11 -0.50
CA PHE A 79 0.15 1.63 -0.12
C PHE A 79 -0.03 2.89 0.71
N HIS A 80 0.29 2.82 2.00
CA HIS A 80 0.30 3.98 2.89
C HIS A 80 1.65 4.67 2.78
N LEU A 81 1.69 5.73 1.97
CA LEU A 81 2.92 6.40 1.56
C LEU A 81 3.23 7.61 2.45
N GLU A 82 3.13 7.41 3.76
CA GLU A 82 3.43 8.39 4.80
C GLU A 82 4.47 7.81 5.77
N GLY A 83 5.33 8.64 6.36
CA GLY A 83 6.21 8.21 7.45
C GLY A 83 7.17 9.30 7.96
N PRO A 84 7.79 9.11 9.14
CA PRO A 84 8.85 9.96 9.66
C PRO A 84 10.12 9.68 8.86
N GLY A 85 10.40 10.61 7.96
CA GLY A 85 11.46 10.55 6.97
C GLY A 85 11.22 11.70 6.00
N PRO A 86 12.16 12.04 5.11
CA PRO A 86 11.87 13.03 4.09
C PRO A 86 10.53 12.63 3.47
N GLN A 87 9.56 13.55 3.53
CA GLN A 87 8.29 13.40 2.83
C GLN A 87 8.63 12.82 1.46
N VAL A 88 7.81 11.91 0.91
CA VAL A 88 7.93 11.42 -0.47
C VAL A 88 7.62 12.59 -1.43
N SER A 89 8.42 13.64 -1.32
CA SER A 89 8.36 14.93 -1.96
C SER A 89 9.59 15.09 -2.85
N LYS A 90 10.57 14.18 -2.75
CA LYS A 90 11.69 14.11 -3.68
C LYS A 90 11.23 13.47 -4.97
N LYS A 91 11.41 14.20 -6.08
CA LYS A 91 11.02 13.76 -7.44
C LYS A 91 11.50 12.35 -7.79
N HIS A 92 12.72 11.98 -7.38
CA HIS A 92 13.29 10.65 -7.65
C HIS A 92 12.50 9.53 -6.96
N GLU A 93 12.15 9.69 -5.68
CA GLU A 93 11.40 8.69 -4.92
C GLU A 93 10.00 8.49 -5.52
N MET A 94 9.34 9.57 -5.93
CA MET A 94 8.05 9.51 -6.61
C MET A 94 8.13 8.79 -7.97
N ILE A 95 9.20 8.98 -8.75
CA ILE A 95 9.43 8.23 -10.00
C ILE A 95 9.61 6.74 -9.72
N THR A 96 10.36 6.40 -8.67
CA THR A 96 10.58 5.01 -8.26
C THR A 96 9.27 4.34 -7.83
N ILE A 97 8.43 5.03 -7.04
CA ILE A 97 7.10 4.54 -6.67
C ILE A 97 6.23 4.37 -7.91
N LEU A 98 6.21 5.34 -8.84
CA LEU A 98 5.43 5.23 -10.07
C LEU A 98 5.86 4.02 -10.91
N LYS A 99 7.18 3.81 -11.05
CA LYS A 99 7.73 2.64 -11.74
C LYS A 99 7.25 1.34 -11.08
N PHE A 100 7.34 1.27 -9.75
CA PHE A 100 6.86 0.13 -8.98
C PHE A 100 5.36 -0.12 -9.16
N ILE A 101 4.50 0.89 -9.00
CA ILE A 101 3.04 0.77 -9.17
C ILE A 101 2.69 0.34 -10.59
N LYS A 102 3.36 0.87 -11.60
CA LYS A 102 3.18 0.46 -13.00
C LYS A 102 3.57 -1.00 -13.23
N THR A 103 4.68 -1.44 -12.63
CA THR A 103 5.11 -2.84 -12.70
C THR A 103 4.13 -3.75 -11.98
N LEU A 104 3.65 -3.37 -10.80
CA LEU A 104 2.66 -4.13 -10.05
C LEU A 104 1.33 -4.23 -10.80
N ARG A 105 0.84 -3.12 -11.36
CA ARG A 105 -0.39 -3.11 -12.18
C ARG A 105 -0.29 -4.07 -13.36
N ARG A 106 0.87 -4.18 -14.01
CA ARG A 106 1.07 -5.15 -15.09
C ARG A 106 1.02 -6.60 -14.61
N GLU A 107 1.54 -6.88 -13.42
CA GLU A 107 1.54 -8.22 -12.84
C GLU A 107 0.13 -8.68 -12.42
N VAL A 108 -0.62 -7.80 -11.75
CA VAL A 108 -1.95 -8.15 -11.22
C VAL A 108 -3.09 -7.85 -12.19
N MET A 109 -2.81 -7.06 -13.24
CA MET A 109 -3.80 -6.55 -14.21
C MET A 109 -4.98 -5.88 -13.51
N ASP A 110 -6.18 -5.93 -14.10
CA ASP A 110 -7.40 -5.40 -13.49
C ASP A 110 -8.07 -6.40 -12.53
N ARG A 111 -7.41 -7.54 -12.23
CA ARG A 111 -7.94 -8.57 -11.32
C ARG A 111 -7.88 -8.14 -9.85
N LYS A 112 -6.97 -7.23 -9.51
CA LYS A 112 -6.72 -6.78 -8.14
C LYS A 112 -6.76 -5.27 -8.03
N MET A 113 -7.19 -4.79 -6.87
CA MET A 113 -7.18 -3.38 -6.53
C MET A 113 -5.78 -2.94 -6.12
N ILE A 114 -5.35 -1.79 -6.63
CA ILE A 114 -4.16 -1.09 -6.15
C ILE A 114 -4.62 0.29 -5.72
N THR A 115 -4.41 0.62 -4.46
CA THR A 115 -4.80 1.90 -3.88
C THR A 115 -3.60 2.52 -3.20
N ALA A 116 -3.63 3.83 -3.00
CA ALA A 116 -2.61 4.52 -2.23
C ALA A 116 -3.25 5.49 -1.27
N GLN A 117 -2.65 5.61 -0.09
CA GLN A 117 -3.04 6.53 0.96
C GLN A 117 -1.98 7.61 1.12
N LEU A 118 -2.42 8.87 1.07
CA LEU A 118 -1.55 10.04 0.98
C LEU A 118 -1.93 11.09 2.04
N PRO A 119 -0.94 11.80 2.61
CA PRO A 119 -1.23 12.89 3.52
C PRO A 119 -1.90 14.04 2.77
N ALA A 120 -2.93 14.63 3.39
CA ALA A 120 -3.50 15.87 2.90
C ALA A 120 -2.54 17.03 3.20
N CYS A 121 -1.66 17.33 2.26
CA CYS A 121 -0.73 18.45 2.34
C CYS A 121 -1.18 19.59 1.41
N ARG A 122 -1.19 20.82 1.94
CA ARG A 122 -1.50 22.04 1.18
C ARG A 122 -0.43 22.37 0.13
N HIS A 123 0.79 21.85 0.28
CA HIS A 123 1.89 22.05 -0.67
C HIS A 123 1.75 21.08 -1.85
N THR A 124 0.97 21.48 -2.84
CA THR A 124 0.67 20.73 -4.09
C THR A 124 1.93 20.31 -4.86
N GLU A 125 2.99 21.13 -4.80
CA GLU A 125 4.31 20.83 -5.37
C GLU A 125 4.94 19.53 -4.84
N LYS A 126 4.57 19.11 -3.62
CA LYS A 126 5.05 17.87 -2.99
C LYS A 126 4.22 16.63 -3.35
N ASN A 127 3.05 16.80 -3.96
CA ASN A 127 2.10 15.73 -4.29
C ASN A 127 1.85 15.57 -5.81
N PHE A 128 2.52 16.35 -6.65
CA PHE A 128 2.22 16.47 -8.09
C PHE A 128 2.19 15.13 -8.85
N LEU A 129 3.06 14.17 -8.50
CA LEU A 129 3.10 12.87 -9.17
C LEU A 129 1.92 11.97 -8.81
N PHE A 130 1.37 12.06 -7.60
CA PHE A 130 0.17 11.30 -7.23
C PHE A 130 -1.10 11.86 -7.88
N MET A 131 -1.10 13.15 -8.18
CA MET A 131 -2.17 13.83 -8.92
C MET A 131 -1.96 13.78 -10.45
N SER A 132 -0.90 13.12 -10.93
CA SER A 132 -0.63 12.99 -12.35
C SER A 132 -1.55 11.95 -13.00
N GLU A 133 -1.94 12.21 -14.25
CA GLU A 133 -2.70 11.27 -15.07
C GLU A 133 -1.99 9.90 -15.20
N THR A 134 -0.65 9.89 -15.13
CA THR A 134 0.12 8.65 -15.24
C THR A 134 -0.06 7.75 -14.03
N MET A 135 -0.14 8.32 -12.81
CA MET A 135 -0.37 7.53 -11.60
C MET A 135 -1.84 7.08 -11.50
N SER A 136 -2.79 7.97 -11.80
CA SER A 136 -4.22 7.67 -11.68
C SER A 136 -4.67 6.51 -12.58
N ARG A 137 -4.04 6.33 -13.75
CA ARG A 137 -4.29 5.18 -14.64
C ARG A 137 -3.87 3.82 -14.06
N HIS A 138 -3.11 3.80 -12.98
CA HIS A 138 -2.60 2.55 -12.38
C HIS A 138 -3.18 2.27 -11.00
N LEU A 139 -3.86 3.24 -10.39
CA LEU A 139 -4.56 3.11 -9.11
C LEU A 139 -6.06 3.03 -9.31
N ASN A 140 -6.74 2.25 -8.48
CA ASN A 140 -8.20 2.22 -8.45
C ASN A 140 -8.76 3.40 -7.64
N TYR A 141 -8.13 3.70 -6.51
CA TYR A 141 -8.54 4.76 -5.60
C TYR A 141 -7.33 5.40 -4.92
N LEU A 142 -7.50 6.67 -4.54
CA LEU A 142 -6.60 7.43 -3.68
C LEU A 142 -7.34 7.76 -2.38
N PHE A 143 -6.78 7.34 -1.24
CA PHE A 143 -7.28 7.69 0.08
C PHE A 143 -6.53 8.92 0.58
N LEU A 144 -7.25 10.03 0.73
CA LEU A 144 -6.69 11.25 1.28
C LEU A 144 -6.86 11.24 2.81
N MET A 145 -5.74 11.27 3.54
CA MET A 145 -5.78 11.34 5.01
C MET A 145 -6.13 12.75 5.44
N THR A 146 -7.35 12.89 5.97
CA THR A 146 -7.95 14.17 6.38
C THR A 146 -8.15 14.26 7.90
N PHE A 147 -7.27 13.59 8.63
CA PHE A 147 -7.21 13.54 10.09
C PHE A 147 -5.76 13.75 10.56
N ASP A 148 -5.52 13.85 11.86
CA ASP A 148 -4.21 14.09 12.49
C ASP A 148 -3.52 15.41 12.10
N TYR A 149 -4.28 16.44 11.71
CA TYR A 149 -3.75 17.77 11.42
C TYR A 149 -3.26 18.55 12.64
N ARG A 150 -3.76 18.18 13.82
CA ARG A 150 -3.38 18.76 15.10
C ARG A 150 -2.88 17.63 15.97
N LEU A 151 -1.58 17.63 16.26
CA LEU A 151 -1.01 16.76 17.28
C LEU A 151 -1.30 17.46 18.61
N ASP A 152 -2.35 17.03 19.31
CA ASP A 152 -2.78 17.64 20.58
C ASP A 152 -1.80 17.41 21.74
N ASP A 153 -0.64 16.77 21.49
CA ASP A 153 0.37 16.41 22.51
C ASP A 153 1.64 17.29 22.48
N LEU A 154 1.54 18.56 22.03
CA LEU A 154 2.68 19.51 22.04
C LEU A 154 2.46 20.76 22.92
N THR A 155 1.53 20.71 23.88
CA THR A 155 1.44 21.68 24.99
C THR A 155 2.02 21.13 26.27
#